data_AF-A0A9P5XF36-F1
#
_entry.id   AF-A0A9P5XF36-F1
#
_cell.length_a   1.000
_cell.length_b   1.000
_cell.length_c   1.000
_cell.angle_alpha   90.00
_cell.angle_beta   90.00
_cell.angle_gamma   90.00
#
_symmetry.space_group_name_H-M   'P 1'
#
loop_
_entity.id
_entity.type
_entity.pdbx_description
1 polymer ?
#
loop_
_entity_poly.entity_id
_entity_poly.type
_entity_poly.pdbx_seq_one_letter_code
_entity_poly.pdbx_strand_id
1 'polypeptide(L)'
;MAPAPIVLYQYGDNMFHHRWMDEENNLAFSVTEASNSPTLVVKLHREPKWAQNHPAILGPEKSWFYLGPSNKPGYVCYGNGQTNHGMVEKFRKQKREGSSSRYFTSQSGKEYKWKISPTKMECVDGWSTIAIYEISHHEAEYYGKITLKSAALPLATEIMTSLVLNKMATDLGWE
;
A
#
# COMPACT_ATOMS: atom_id res chain seq x y z
N MET A 1 10.15 13.88 20.64
CA MET A 1 10.79 12.59 20.29
C MET A 1 10.10 12.08 19.04
N ALA A 2 10.84 11.67 18.00
CA ALA A 2 10.20 11.10 16.81
C ALA A 2 9.58 9.73 17.15
N PRO A 3 8.41 9.37 16.62
CA PRO A 3 7.79 8.07 16.90
C PRO A 3 8.69 6.93 16.40
N ALA A 4 8.69 5.79 17.08
CA ALA A 4 9.46 4.62 16.64
C ALA A 4 8.97 4.13 15.27
N PRO A 5 9.84 3.50 14.46
CA PRO A 5 9.40 2.78 13.26
C PRO A 5 8.38 1.68 13.61
N ILE A 6 7.43 1.45 12.71
CA ILE A 6 6.44 0.37 12.81
C ILE A 6 6.81 -0.73 11.82
N VAL A 7 6.83 -1.98 12.27
CA VAL A 7 7.01 -3.16 11.42
C VAL A 7 5.68 -3.90 11.32
N LEU A 8 5.27 -4.24 10.10
CA LEU A 8 4.08 -5.05 9.84
C LEU A 8 4.42 -6.26 8.98
N TYR A 9 3.84 -7.41 9.33
CA TYR A 9 4.04 -8.70 8.69
C TYR A 9 2.82 -9.08 7.87
N GLN A 10 3.05 -9.39 6.59
CA GLN A 10 2.04 -9.81 5.63
C GLN A 10 1.75 -11.31 5.79
N TYR A 11 0.51 -11.64 6.09
CA TYR A 11 0.00 -13.02 6.06
C TYR A 11 -0.92 -13.20 4.87
N GLY A 12 -0.59 -14.17 4.01
CA GLY A 12 -1.20 -14.38 2.71
C GLY A 12 -0.48 -13.62 1.60
N ASP A 13 -0.32 -14.24 0.45
CA ASP A 13 0.35 -13.70 -0.74
C ASP A 13 -0.63 -13.13 -1.76
N ASN A 14 -1.90 -13.55 -1.72
CA ASN A 14 -2.97 -13.08 -2.59
C ASN A 14 -3.18 -11.56 -2.47
N MET A 15 -2.95 -10.84 -3.57
CA MET A 15 -3.11 -9.38 -3.67
C MET A 15 -4.52 -8.85 -3.36
N PHE A 16 -5.56 -9.68 -3.46
CA PHE A 16 -6.95 -9.33 -3.19
C PHE A 16 -7.42 -9.75 -1.79
N HIS A 17 -6.66 -10.63 -1.14
CA HIS A 17 -6.99 -11.15 0.18
C HIS A 17 -5.73 -11.46 1.00
N HIS A 18 -5.34 -10.53 1.87
CA HIS A 18 -4.25 -10.72 2.82
C HIS A 18 -4.38 -9.75 3.99
N ARG A 19 -3.57 -9.95 5.02
CA ARG A 19 -3.59 -9.11 6.23
C ARG A 19 -2.19 -8.74 6.67
N TRP A 20 -2.10 -7.66 7.44
CA TRP A 20 -0.88 -7.11 7.99
C TRP A 20 -1.00 -7.04 9.51
N MET A 21 -0.11 -7.73 10.20
CA MET A 21 -0.07 -7.81 11.66
C MET A 21 1.16 -7.06 12.17
N ASP A 22 1.09 -6.41 13.33
CA ASP A 22 2.29 -5.89 14.00
C ASP A 22 3.04 -6.97 14.80
N GLU A 23 4.13 -6.60 15.47
CA GLU A 23 4.93 -7.49 16.32
C GLU A 23 4.16 -8.05 17.53
N GLU A 24 3.09 -7.38 17.95
CA GLU A 24 2.24 -7.78 19.06
C GLU A 24 1.05 -8.64 18.62
N ASN A 25 1.03 -9.08 17.35
CA ASN A 25 -0.07 -9.82 16.71
C ASN A 25 -1.42 -9.06 16.71
N ASN A 26 -1.38 -7.73 16.68
CA ASN A 26 -2.56 -6.93 16.39
C ASN A 26 -2.73 -6.80 14.87
N LEU A 27 -3.96 -6.96 14.39
CA LEU A 27 -4.29 -6.71 12.99
C LEU A 27 -4.21 -5.21 12.71
N ALA A 28 -3.29 -4.79 11.84
CA ALA A 28 -3.05 -3.40 11.49
C ALA A 28 -3.78 -2.99 10.21
N PHE A 29 -3.68 -3.81 9.17
CA PHE A 29 -4.39 -3.61 7.91
C PHE A 29 -4.94 -4.92 7.36
N SER A 30 -6.09 -4.85 6.70
CA SER A 30 -6.68 -5.95 5.96
C SER A 30 -6.95 -5.55 4.52
N VAL A 31 -6.68 -6.46 3.58
CA VAL A 31 -7.05 -6.34 2.17
C VAL A 31 -8.08 -7.41 1.86
N THR A 32 -9.25 -7.00 1.40
CA THR A 32 -10.38 -7.92 1.14
C THR A 32 -11.15 -7.50 -0.10
N GLU A 33 -11.68 -8.47 -0.83
CA GLU A 33 -12.72 -8.21 -1.84
C GLU A 33 -13.98 -7.66 -1.18
N ALA A 34 -14.57 -6.63 -1.78
CA ALA A 34 -15.77 -5.96 -1.28
C ALA A 34 -16.98 -6.12 -2.20
N SER A 35 -16.75 -6.18 -3.51
CA SER A 35 -17.77 -6.47 -4.53
C SER A 35 -17.08 -7.03 -5.77
N ASN A 36 -17.81 -7.78 -6.59
CA ASN A 36 -17.34 -8.24 -7.89
C ASN A 36 -18.45 -8.11 -8.96
N SER A 37 -19.30 -7.09 -8.82
CA SER A 37 -20.38 -6.80 -9.77
C SER A 37 -20.57 -5.28 -9.92
N PRO A 38 -20.42 -4.71 -11.13
CA PRO A 38 -20.03 -5.34 -12.39
C PRO A 38 -18.53 -5.63 -12.53
N THR A 39 -17.68 -5.01 -11.70
CA THR A 39 -16.23 -5.23 -11.68
C THR A 39 -15.74 -5.43 -10.24
N LEU A 40 -14.51 -5.95 -10.11
CA LEU A 40 -13.88 -6.20 -8.81
C LEU A 40 -13.60 -4.89 -8.07
N VAL A 41 -14.06 -4.84 -6.83
CA VAL A 41 -13.75 -3.79 -5.85
C VAL A 41 -13.00 -4.42 -4.70
N VAL A 42 -11.78 -3.96 -4.46
CA VAL A 42 -10.94 -4.39 -3.35
C VAL A 42 -10.91 -3.29 -2.31
N LYS A 43 -10.86 -3.66 -1.03
CA LYS A 43 -10.78 -2.74 0.11
C LYS A 43 -9.48 -2.99 0.86
N LEU A 44 -8.67 -1.94 1.01
CA LEU A 44 -7.66 -1.86 2.08
C LEU A 44 -8.29 -1.14 3.27
N HIS A 45 -8.20 -1.72 4.45
CA HIS A 45 -8.77 -1.17 5.67
C HIS A 45 -7.69 -1.16 6.76
N ARG A 46 -7.42 0.03 7.32
CA ARG A 46 -6.63 0.21 8.53
C ARG A 46 -7.52 -0.08 9.74
N GLU A 47 -7.16 -1.04 10.57
CA GLU A 47 -8.02 -1.45 11.68
C GLU A 47 -8.10 -0.38 12.77
N PRO A 48 -9.32 0.02 13.20
CA PRO A 48 -9.50 1.09 14.18
C PRO A 48 -8.85 0.80 15.54
N LYS A 49 -8.93 -0.44 16.03
CA LYS A 49 -8.34 -0.83 17.32
C LYS A 49 -6.83 -0.65 17.33
N TRP A 50 -6.19 -1.06 16.25
CA TRP A 50 -4.75 -0.88 16.08
C TRP A 50 -4.38 0.60 15.91
N ALA A 51 -5.12 1.33 15.07
CA ALA A 51 -4.87 2.76 14.83
C ALA A 51 -4.95 3.62 16.11
N GLN A 52 -5.79 3.25 17.08
CA GLN A 52 -5.89 3.93 18.39
C GLN A 52 -4.56 3.93 19.17
N ASN A 53 -3.74 2.90 18.99
CA ASN A 53 -2.43 2.79 19.63
C ASN A 53 -1.33 3.56 18.86
N HIS A 54 -1.63 4.06 17.66
CA HIS A 54 -0.68 4.73 16.78
C HIS A 54 -1.20 6.11 16.32
N PRO A 55 -1.31 7.10 17.23
CA PRO A 55 -1.91 8.41 16.93
C PRO A 55 -1.14 9.23 15.89
N ALA A 56 0.13 8.88 15.62
CA ALA A 56 0.92 9.50 14.56
C ALA A 56 0.45 9.08 13.15
N ILE A 57 -0.38 8.04 13.02
CA ILE A 57 -0.90 7.59 11.74
C ILE A 57 -2.14 8.42 11.39
N LEU A 58 -1.99 9.26 10.37
CA LEU A 58 -3.04 10.13 9.88
C LEU A 58 -3.65 9.58 8.59
N GLY A 59 -4.60 10.34 8.04
CA GLY A 59 -5.22 10.04 6.77
C GLY A 59 -6.38 9.05 6.87
N PRO A 60 -6.86 8.58 5.71
CA PRO A 60 -8.09 7.80 5.62
C PRO A 60 -7.92 6.43 6.28
N GLU A 61 -9.03 5.92 6.83
CA GLU A 61 -9.08 4.57 7.37
C GLU A 61 -9.16 3.50 6.27
N LYS A 62 -9.76 3.84 5.13
CA LYS A 62 -10.06 2.89 4.05
C LYS A 62 -9.60 3.42 2.71
N SER A 63 -9.17 2.52 1.85
CA SER A 63 -8.93 2.74 0.43
C SER A 63 -9.68 1.70 -0.37
N TRP A 64 -10.44 2.15 -1.36
CA TRP A 64 -11.22 1.29 -2.25
C TRP A 64 -10.58 1.30 -3.62
N PHE A 65 -10.20 0.14 -4.12
CA PHE A 65 -9.64 -0.06 -5.45
C PHE A 65 -10.75 -0.55 -6.36
N TYR A 66 -11.23 0.32 -7.25
CA TYR A 66 -12.22 -0.02 -8.26
C TYR A 66 -11.47 -0.42 -9.53
N LEU A 67 -11.40 -1.73 -9.80
CA LEU A 67 -10.74 -2.24 -10.99
C LEU A 67 -11.67 -2.09 -12.21
N GLY A 68 -11.05 -1.93 -13.37
CA GLY A 68 -11.73 -1.98 -14.65
C GLY A 68 -11.99 -3.42 -15.12
N PRO A 69 -12.63 -3.58 -16.29
CA PRO A 69 -12.85 -4.89 -16.91
C PRO A 69 -11.55 -5.70 -17.01
N SER A 70 -11.65 -7.02 -16.84
CA SER A 70 -10.51 -7.94 -16.86
C SER A 70 -9.39 -7.57 -15.87
N ASN A 71 -9.77 -7.04 -14.71
CA ASN A 71 -8.86 -6.57 -13.67
C ASN A 71 -7.80 -5.59 -14.20
N LYS A 72 -8.20 -4.66 -15.08
CA LYS A 72 -7.33 -3.57 -15.51
C LYS A 72 -7.32 -2.43 -14.48
N PRO A 73 -6.29 -1.57 -14.48
CA PRO A 73 -6.26 -0.41 -13.59
C PRO A 73 -7.49 0.47 -13.79
N GLY A 74 -8.16 0.83 -12.69
CA GLY A 74 -9.22 1.81 -12.66
C GLY A 74 -8.85 2.99 -11.77
N TYR A 75 -9.59 3.18 -10.67
CA TYR A 75 -9.38 4.29 -9.75
C TYR A 75 -9.43 3.86 -8.27
N VAL A 76 -8.87 4.70 -7.41
CA VAL A 76 -8.92 4.56 -5.96
C VAL A 76 -9.77 5.68 -5.36
N CYS A 77 -10.57 5.34 -4.36
CA CYS A 77 -11.23 6.31 -3.48
C CYS A 77 -10.78 6.10 -2.03
N TYR A 78 -10.63 7.20 -1.29
CA TYR A 78 -10.30 7.16 0.13
C TYR A 78 -11.56 7.39 0.99
N GLY A 79 -11.79 6.51 1.95
CA GLY A 79 -12.94 6.59 2.86
C GLY A 79 -14.27 6.66 2.09
N ASN A 80 -15.07 7.68 2.41
CA ASN A 80 -16.32 8.01 1.72
C ASN A 80 -16.16 9.20 0.76
N GLY A 81 -14.91 9.56 0.39
CA GLY A 81 -14.64 10.67 -0.50
C GLY A 81 -15.17 10.40 -1.92
N GLN A 82 -15.68 11.45 -2.57
CA GLN A 82 -16.18 11.38 -3.94
C GLN A 82 -15.08 11.57 -5.00
N THR A 83 -13.84 11.85 -4.56
CA THR A 83 -12.73 12.08 -5.49
C THR A 83 -12.15 10.76 -5.95
N ASN A 84 -12.32 10.49 -7.24
CA ASN A 84 -11.71 9.33 -7.89
C ASN A 84 -10.26 9.66 -8.26
N HIS A 85 -9.35 8.77 -7.93
CA HIS A 85 -7.93 8.91 -8.24
C HIS A 85 -7.48 7.79 -9.17
N GLY A 86 -7.07 8.12 -10.41
CA GLY A 86 -6.58 7.12 -11.35
C GLY A 86 -5.41 6.30 -10.78
N MET A 87 -5.51 4.97 -10.80
CA MET A 87 -4.52 4.07 -10.21
C MET A 87 -3.12 4.28 -10.80
N VAL A 88 -3.03 4.38 -12.12
CA VAL A 88 -1.75 4.56 -12.82
C VAL A 88 -1.23 5.98 -12.60
N GLU A 89 -2.03 7.00 -12.90
CA GLU A 89 -1.56 8.39 -12.88
C GLU A 89 -1.21 8.89 -11.48
N LYS A 90 -2.00 8.53 -10.45
CA LYS A 90 -1.78 9.03 -9.09
C LYS A 90 -0.85 8.15 -8.27
N PHE A 91 -0.89 6.82 -8.43
CA PHE A 91 -0.21 5.90 -7.51
C PHE A 91 0.92 5.08 -8.12
N ARG A 92 1.00 5.02 -9.45
CA ARG A 92 1.99 4.19 -10.17
C ARG A 92 2.57 4.89 -11.38
N LYS A 93 2.73 6.22 -11.34
CA LYS A 93 3.25 6.96 -12.49
C LYS A 93 4.68 6.50 -12.79
N GLN A 94 4.96 6.12 -14.02
CA GLN A 94 6.32 5.89 -14.51
C GLN A 94 6.80 7.17 -15.19
N LYS A 95 7.95 7.71 -14.77
CA LYS A 95 8.51 8.95 -15.34
C LYS A 95 9.57 8.73 -16.42
N ARG A 96 10.17 7.54 -16.43
CA ARG A 96 11.21 7.17 -17.37
C ARG A 96 10.92 5.76 -17.87
N GLU A 97 10.90 5.61 -19.18
CA GLU A 97 10.73 4.33 -19.85
C GLU A 97 11.79 3.33 -19.39
N GLY A 98 11.39 2.07 -19.20
CA GLY A 98 12.25 1.00 -18.67
C GLY A 98 12.63 1.13 -17.19
N SER A 99 12.24 2.20 -16.49
CA SER A 99 12.52 2.33 -15.06
C SER A 99 11.58 1.44 -14.25
N SER A 100 12.13 0.69 -13.29
CA SER A 100 11.34 -0.02 -12.27
C SER A 100 10.76 0.91 -11.20
N SER A 101 11.04 2.21 -11.26
CA SER A 101 10.49 3.16 -10.30
C SER A 101 9.03 3.49 -10.61
N ARG A 102 8.21 3.60 -9.55
CA ARG A 102 6.82 4.04 -9.63
C ARG A 102 6.60 5.18 -8.64
N TYR A 103 5.94 6.24 -9.09
CA TYR A 103 5.72 7.45 -8.30
C TYR A 103 4.26 7.51 -7.86
N PHE A 104 4.02 7.97 -6.63
CA PHE A 104 2.69 8.32 -6.17
C PHE A 104 2.62 9.73 -5.61
N THR A 105 1.47 10.39 -5.79
CA THR A 105 1.19 11.70 -5.22
C THR A 105 0.24 11.56 -4.04
N SER A 106 0.69 11.96 -2.86
CA SER A 106 -0.13 11.92 -1.64
C SER A 106 -1.31 12.89 -1.70
N GLN A 107 -2.23 12.79 -0.74
CA GLN A 107 -3.33 13.75 -0.59
C GLN A 107 -2.86 15.19 -0.36
N SER A 108 -1.67 15.37 0.22
CA SER A 108 -1.04 16.70 0.36
C SER A 108 -0.51 17.29 -0.94
N GLY A 109 -0.55 16.55 -2.05
CA GLY A 109 0.06 16.93 -3.33
C GLY A 109 1.57 16.64 -3.41
N LYS A 110 2.20 16.20 -2.32
CA LYS A 110 3.60 15.79 -2.33
C LYS A 110 3.80 14.44 -3.01
N GLU A 111 4.82 14.34 -3.84
CA GLU A 111 5.18 13.13 -4.57
C GLU A 111 6.21 12.27 -3.81
N TYR A 112 6.04 10.96 -3.90
CA TYR A 112 6.91 9.93 -3.35
C TYR A 112 7.25 8.90 -4.42
N LYS A 113 8.32 8.15 -4.20
CA LYS A 113 8.84 7.20 -5.18
C LYS A 113 9.05 5.82 -4.55
N TRP A 114 8.48 4.80 -5.18
CA TRP A 114 8.87 3.41 -4.97
C TRP A 114 10.00 3.04 -5.93
N LYS A 115 11.10 2.51 -5.40
CA LYS A 115 12.12 1.75 -6.14
C LYS A 115 11.75 0.27 -6.04
N ILE A 116 11.39 -0.36 -7.14
CA ILE A 116 10.92 -1.75 -7.16
C ILE A 116 12.05 -2.66 -7.66
N SER A 117 12.28 -3.74 -6.90
CA SER A 117 13.14 -4.87 -7.25
C SER A 117 12.38 -6.18 -6.98
N PRO A 118 12.85 -7.35 -7.47
CA PRO A 118 12.09 -8.59 -7.40
C PRO A 118 11.64 -9.01 -5.99
N THR A 119 12.48 -8.78 -4.97
CA THR A 119 12.21 -9.22 -3.59
C THR A 119 12.04 -8.07 -2.61
N LYS A 120 12.13 -6.81 -3.09
CA LYS A 120 12.16 -5.62 -2.23
C LYS A 120 11.61 -4.39 -2.93
N MET A 121 10.86 -3.57 -2.20
CA MET A 121 10.42 -2.24 -2.63
C MET A 121 10.81 -1.19 -1.59
N GLU A 122 11.38 -0.08 -2.03
CA GLU A 122 11.77 1.03 -1.14
C GLU A 122 11.01 2.30 -1.50
N CYS A 123 10.23 2.84 -0.56
CA CYS A 123 9.57 4.12 -0.69
C CYS A 123 10.50 5.23 -0.21
N VAL A 124 10.77 6.21 -1.06
CA VAL A 124 11.64 7.35 -0.77
C VAL A 124 10.90 8.67 -0.88
N ASP A 125 11.30 9.60 -0.01
CA ASP A 125 10.98 11.02 -0.03
C ASP A 125 12.27 11.79 -0.32
N GLY A 126 12.43 12.24 -1.57
CA GLY A 126 13.71 12.72 -2.08
C GLY A 126 14.79 11.65 -1.99
N TRP A 127 15.76 11.84 -1.09
CA TRP A 127 16.87 10.92 -0.83
C TRP A 127 16.63 9.98 0.36
N SER A 128 15.59 10.24 1.16
CA SER A 128 15.34 9.53 2.40
C SER A 128 14.38 8.36 2.18
N THR A 129 14.81 7.13 2.47
CA THR A 129 13.91 5.98 2.50
C THR A 129 12.99 6.06 3.71
N ILE A 130 11.68 6.13 3.49
CA ILE A 130 10.64 6.26 4.52
C ILE A 130 9.88 4.96 4.77
N ALA A 131 9.84 4.04 3.79
CA ALA A 131 9.28 2.70 3.98
C ALA A 131 10.03 1.67 3.15
N ILE A 132 10.07 0.42 3.64
CA ILE A 132 10.73 -0.70 2.98
C ILE A 132 9.81 -1.92 3.07
N TYR A 133 9.46 -2.50 1.93
CA TYR A 133 8.79 -3.80 1.86
C TYR A 133 9.77 -4.86 1.36
N GLU A 134 9.79 -6.02 2.01
CA GLU A 134 10.66 -7.16 1.68
C GLU A 134 9.83 -8.44 1.65
N ILE A 135 10.01 -9.25 0.60
CA ILE A 135 9.46 -10.61 0.54
C ILE A 135 10.30 -11.49 1.45
N SER A 136 9.62 -12.31 2.26
CA SER A 136 10.26 -13.23 3.19
C SER A 136 10.87 -14.44 2.49
N HIS A 137 11.72 -15.15 3.22
CA HIS A 137 12.14 -16.48 2.83
C HIS A 137 10.93 -17.45 2.88
N HIS A 138 10.96 -18.50 2.07
CA HIS A 138 9.84 -19.46 1.94
C HIS A 138 9.55 -20.26 3.22
N GLU A 139 10.49 -20.29 4.16
CA GLU A 139 10.35 -20.94 5.47
C GLU A 139 9.78 -20.02 6.56
N ALA A 140 9.60 -18.73 6.25
CA ALA A 140 9.04 -17.79 7.22
C ALA A 140 7.53 -17.99 7.37
N GLU A 141 7.01 -17.71 8.57
CA GLU A 141 5.57 -17.81 8.88
C GLU A 141 4.72 -16.76 8.16
N TYR A 142 5.35 -15.70 7.65
CA TYR A 142 4.72 -14.58 6.96
C TYR A 142 5.36 -14.39 5.58
N TYR A 143 4.55 -13.98 4.60
CA TYR A 143 4.96 -13.86 3.20
C TYR A 143 5.93 -12.70 2.95
N GLY A 144 5.75 -11.60 3.67
CA GLY A 144 6.60 -10.42 3.54
C GLY A 144 6.45 -9.50 4.73
N LYS A 145 7.28 -8.46 4.79
CA LYS A 145 7.25 -7.47 5.87
C LYS A 145 7.38 -6.07 5.29
N ILE A 146 6.71 -5.10 5.91
CA ILE A 146 6.92 -3.68 5.64
C ILE A 146 7.41 -2.98 6.91
N THR A 147 8.49 -2.21 6.79
CA THR A 147 8.95 -1.29 7.83
C THR A 147 8.58 0.13 7.44
N LEU A 148 7.76 0.79 8.25
CA LEU A 148 7.37 2.19 8.13
C LEU A 148 8.21 3.02 9.11
N LYS A 149 9.08 3.89 8.60
CA LYS A 149 9.84 4.81 9.46
C LYS A 149 8.92 5.91 9.99
N SER A 150 9.39 6.64 11.01
CA SER A 150 8.65 7.75 11.64
C SER A 150 8.04 8.74 10.64
N ALA A 151 8.79 9.09 9.59
CA ALA A 151 8.34 10.03 8.54
C ALA A 151 7.23 9.47 7.64
N ALA A 152 7.08 8.14 7.56
CA ALA A 152 6.02 7.48 6.80
C ALA A 152 4.71 7.37 7.58
N LEU A 153 4.73 7.47 8.92
CA LEU A 153 3.54 7.19 9.74
C LEU A 153 2.33 8.06 9.38
N PRO A 154 2.46 9.39 9.18
CA PRO A 154 1.30 10.22 8.78
C PRO A 154 0.67 9.81 7.45
N LEU A 155 1.38 9.01 6.64
CA LEU A 155 1.01 8.57 5.30
C LEU A 155 0.81 7.05 5.23
N ALA A 156 0.74 6.34 6.36
CA ALA A 156 0.79 4.88 6.35
C ALA A 156 -0.29 4.30 5.43
N THR A 157 -1.54 4.79 5.49
CA THR A 157 -2.59 4.30 4.60
C THR A 157 -2.27 4.54 3.13
N GLU A 158 -1.70 5.69 2.76
CA GLU A 158 -1.35 6.01 1.36
C GLU A 158 -0.15 5.17 0.88
N ILE A 159 0.83 4.92 1.74
CA ILE A 159 1.96 4.02 1.50
C ILE A 159 1.45 2.59 1.31
N MET A 160 0.58 2.11 2.18
CA MET A 160 -0.04 0.78 2.05
C MET A 160 -0.90 0.68 0.78
N THR A 161 -1.64 1.74 0.44
CA THR A 161 -2.45 1.81 -0.79
C THR A 161 -1.56 1.66 -2.04
N SER A 162 -0.48 2.44 -2.10
CA SER A 162 0.45 2.38 -3.24
C SER A 162 1.27 1.08 -3.28
N LEU A 163 1.63 0.51 -2.13
CA LEU A 163 2.28 -0.80 -2.06
C LEU A 163 1.36 -1.91 -2.60
N VAL A 164 0.10 -1.96 -2.14
CA VAL A 164 -0.89 -2.94 -2.62
C VAL A 164 -1.08 -2.81 -4.13
N LEU A 165 -1.18 -1.59 -4.67
CA LEU A 165 -1.27 -1.36 -6.12
C LEU A 165 -0.02 -1.84 -6.87
N ASN A 166 1.17 -1.62 -6.33
CA ASN A 166 2.41 -2.11 -6.95
C ASN A 166 2.43 -3.64 -6.98
N LYS A 167 2.00 -4.31 -5.92
CA LYS A 167 1.87 -5.76 -5.88
C LYS A 167 0.82 -6.26 -6.87
N MET A 168 -0.36 -5.66 -6.89
CA MET A 168 -1.42 -5.99 -7.86
C MET A 168 -0.91 -5.89 -9.30
N ALA A 169 -0.16 -4.84 -9.60
CA ALA A 169 0.42 -4.65 -10.92
C ALA A 169 1.43 -5.72 -11.30
N THR A 170 2.27 -6.15 -10.36
CA THR A 170 3.22 -7.25 -10.60
C THR A 170 2.47 -8.55 -10.91
N ASP A 171 1.45 -8.88 -10.11
CA ASP A 171 0.72 -10.15 -10.24
C ASP A 171 -0.20 -10.17 -11.48
N LEU A 172 -0.77 -9.01 -11.85
CA LEU A 172 -1.68 -8.86 -13.01
C LEU A 172 -0.97 -8.46 -14.31
N GLY A 173 0.35 -8.26 -14.28
CA GLY A 173 1.13 -7.82 -15.44
C GLY A 173 0.74 -6.43 -15.95
N TRP A 174 0.50 -5.48 -15.04
CA TRP A 174 0.29 -4.08 -15.42
C TRP A 174 1.64 -3.36 -15.58
N GLU A 175 1.99 -3.03 -16.82
CA GLU A 175 3.19 -2.23 -17.14
C GLU A 175 3.14 -0.84 -16.50
#